data_AF-A0AAU2ENS2-F1
#
_entry.id   AF-A0AAU2ENS2-F1
#
_cell.length_a   1.000
_cell.length_b   1.000
_cell.length_c   1.000
_cell.angle_alpha   90.00
_cell.angle_beta   90.00
_cell.angle_gamma   90.00
#
_symmetry.space_group_name_H-M   'P 1'
#
loop_
_entity.id
_entity.type
_entity.pdbx_description
1 polymer ?
#
loop_
_entity_poly.entity_id
_entity_poly.type
_entity_poly.pdbx_seq_one_letter_code
_entity_poly.pdbx_strand_id
1 'polypeptide(L)'
;MALSTLETLRLTVAALRQRTGESQAQLAASIDLTQDKVSRRQSGAQPWTLDEVDALARHWGLAPLDLLAGPTHAAQSMTWPPGTAAPQPQLVPATFTPAAPAPVPAPAAAPVRSAAPDVEHQVVVAEQPAAAAVVQVADYDRGADGLPLELLAAPCEYCGRPVRHRIGGRPLHLGGFCAPAGPAPAPATPAAAAAPAPVVTEAASAVTVVSVSVASVAEPTPTAPAEPAPAPAPAAAPPAAAPRHPVRAAPVRPAPAATPAPAAATARGEYAGTGRDLGYYLDMITTAVEEALEEHDGDTEAASAALEKRAIPNGMALFEATRVGAAYEHTVYPDRLEFLSKKTRNGADEIWEGRHKWENAPLMEAVRKGDPAEVAVDVLDTNAAYCSALKTHLPIGSLVHDPNGGFDPKRSGIYLLPKRPTWEHPTLPDPIGNRHESGPVLLDGATVRLLARCHKLGLTDAPHITEAWTSGASEGLLEKFRRVLTQARENAIHDGDTVTEKYVKAIYAKFASTIGESTFNRDIRRPDWMHIIRSQAFANLWYKAHRAHTAGLTVVRLRGTDELHVTGDIDWRTVFAEGRLATQMKLKDQYTLPTSRKRSA
;
A
#
# COMPACT_ATOMS: atom_id res chain seq x y z
N MET A 1 -20.44 34.77 4.67
CA MET A 1 -20.07 34.94 6.09
C MET A 1 -18.65 35.47 6.14
N ALA A 2 -18.35 36.50 6.93
CA ALA A 2 -16.99 36.98 7.11
C ALA A 2 -16.21 36.00 7.98
N LEU A 3 -14.98 35.65 7.58
CA LEU A 3 -14.10 34.78 8.37
C LEU A 3 -13.78 35.45 9.71
N SER A 4 -13.74 34.66 10.78
CA SER A 4 -13.26 35.15 12.08
C SER A 4 -11.76 35.45 12.01
N THR A 5 -11.28 36.34 12.89
CA THR A 5 -9.85 36.69 12.97
C THR A 5 -8.96 35.46 13.21
N LEU A 6 -9.43 34.47 13.97
CA LEU A 6 -8.70 33.22 14.22
C LEU A 6 -8.65 32.33 12.98
N GLU A 7 -9.72 32.26 12.18
CA GLU A 7 -9.72 31.54 10.90
C GLU A 7 -8.80 32.21 9.89
N THR A 8 -8.85 33.55 9.80
CA THR A 8 -7.93 34.34 8.96
C THR A 8 -6.47 34.09 9.35
N LEU A 9 -6.15 34.10 10.65
CA LEU A 9 -4.81 33.81 11.15
C LEU A 9 -4.35 32.39 10.79
N ARG A 10 -5.22 31.38 10.92
CA ARG A 10 -4.88 29.99 10.54
C ARG A 10 -4.58 29.88 9.05
N LEU A 11 -5.40 30.50 8.20
CA LEU A 11 -5.18 30.56 6.75
C LEU A 11 -3.87 31.28 6.40
N THR A 12 -3.57 32.39 7.07
CA THR A 12 -2.29 33.11 6.89
C THR A 12 -1.10 32.24 7.25
N VAL A 13 -1.12 31.59 8.43
CA VAL A 13 -0.02 30.72 8.87
C VAL A 13 0.18 29.53 7.93
N ALA A 14 -0.90 28.91 7.46
CA ALA A 14 -0.82 27.82 6.48
C ALA A 14 -0.19 28.30 5.15
N ALA A 15 -0.63 29.45 4.63
CA ALA A 15 -0.11 30.03 3.39
C ALA A 15 1.37 30.42 3.50
N LEU A 16 1.79 31.04 4.61
CA LEU A 16 3.19 31.41 4.83
C LEU A 16 4.08 30.18 4.94
N ARG A 17 3.69 29.15 5.71
CA ARG A 17 4.43 27.89 5.78
C ARG A 17 4.57 27.20 4.43
N GLN A 18 3.51 27.20 3.61
CA GLN A 18 3.56 26.65 2.26
C GLN A 18 4.54 27.42 1.38
N ARG A 19 4.53 28.75 1.46
CA ARG A 19 5.44 29.62 0.70
C ARG A 19 6.90 29.50 1.15
N THR A 20 7.17 29.33 2.44
CA THR A 20 8.53 29.17 2.98
C THR A 20 9.06 27.74 2.88
N GLY A 21 8.19 26.76 2.60
CA GLY A 21 8.53 25.34 2.56
C GLY A 21 8.75 24.71 3.95
N GLU A 22 8.34 25.39 5.02
CA GLU A 22 8.59 24.96 6.39
C GLU A 22 7.54 23.92 6.88
N SER A 23 8.03 22.81 7.43
CA SER A 23 7.18 21.85 8.16
C SER A 23 6.62 22.46 9.46
N GLN A 24 5.57 21.85 10.02
CA GLN A 24 5.03 22.29 11.32
C GLN A 24 6.06 22.13 12.44
N ALA A 25 6.93 21.12 12.35
CA ALA A 25 7.99 20.90 13.33
C ALA A 25 9.05 22.01 13.28
N GLN A 26 9.43 22.45 12.08
CA GLN A 26 10.36 23.58 11.90
C GLN A 26 9.77 24.90 12.40
N LEU A 27 8.51 25.19 12.06
CA LEU A 27 7.82 26.38 12.60
C LEU A 27 7.68 26.31 14.12
N ALA A 28 7.32 25.14 14.66
CA ALA A 28 7.17 24.98 16.10
C ALA A 28 8.50 25.26 16.83
N ALA A 29 9.61 24.74 16.29
CA ALA A 29 10.94 24.99 16.83
C ALA A 29 11.35 26.47 16.78
N SER A 30 10.88 27.24 15.80
CA SER A 30 11.25 28.66 15.68
C SER A 30 10.43 29.61 16.57
N ILE A 31 9.31 29.14 17.13
CA ILE A 31 8.42 29.90 18.02
C ILE A 31 8.31 29.29 19.42
N ASP A 32 9.26 28.44 19.81
CA ASP A 32 9.34 27.76 21.13
C ASP A 32 8.08 26.95 21.48
N LEU A 33 7.46 26.32 20.48
CA LEU A 33 6.33 25.40 20.65
C LEU A 33 6.70 23.97 20.23
N THR A 34 5.88 23.01 20.66
CA THR A 34 5.93 21.66 20.10
C THR A 34 5.05 21.58 18.85
N GLN A 35 5.36 20.65 17.93
CA GLN A 35 4.56 20.43 16.72
C GLN A 35 3.07 20.20 17.07
N ASP A 36 2.78 19.44 18.12
CA ASP A 36 1.42 19.17 18.58
C ASP A 36 0.67 20.44 18.99
N LYS A 37 1.36 21.40 19.63
CA LYS A 37 0.76 22.69 20.03
C LYS A 37 0.43 23.54 18.81
N VAL A 38 1.31 23.58 17.81
CA VAL A 38 1.05 24.27 16.52
C VAL A 38 -0.10 23.60 15.77
N SER A 39 -0.12 22.26 15.71
CA SER A 39 -1.19 21.48 15.08
C SER A 39 -2.56 21.73 15.72
N ARG A 40 -2.65 21.75 17.05
CA ARG A 40 -3.90 22.09 17.78
C ARG A 40 -4.39 23.51 17.48
N ARG A 41 -3.47 24.46 17.24
CA ARG A 41 -3.84 25.85 16.90
C ARG A 41 -4.30 25.98 15.45
N GLN A 42 -3.65 25.26 14.54
CA GLN A 42 -3.98 25.24 13.12
C GLN A 42 -5.27 24.48 12.81
N SER A 43 -5.58 23.41 13.55
CA SER A 43 -6.86 22.70 13.49
C SER A 43 -8.00 23.41 14.21
N GLY A 44 -7.67 24.41 15.01
CA GLY A 44 -8.62 25.20 15.78
C GLY A 44 -9.14 24.60 17.07
N ALA A 45 -8.55 23.47 17.50
CA ALA A 45 -8.77 22.89 18.82
C ALA A 45 -8.28 23.81 19.96
N GLN A 46 -7.32 24.70 19.70
CA GLN A 46 -6.89 25.75 20.61
C GLN A 46 -6.73 27.09 19.87
N PRO A 47 -7.00 28.24 20.52
CA PRO A 47 -6.69 29.54 19.94
C PRO A 47 -5.19 29.80 19.98
N TRP A 48 -4.71 30.65 19.06
CA TRP A 48 -3.40 31.28 19.15
C TRP A 48 -3.44 32.37 20.23
N THR A 49 -2.43 32.45 21.10
CA THR A 49 -2.28 33.59 22.01
C THR A 49 -1.65 34.78 21.27
N LEU A 50 -1.78 35.99 21.82
CA LEU A 50 -1.13 37.17 21.21
C LEU A 50 0.40 37.07 21.23
N ASP A 51 0.99 36.51 22.29
CA ASP A 51 2.44 36.28 22.35
C ASP A 51 2.93 35.32 21.24
N GLU A 52 2.11 34.32 20.90
CA GLU A 52 2.41 33.40 19.80
C GLU A 52 2.20 34.04 18.42
N VAL A 53 1.22 34.95 18.29
CA VAL A 53 1.05 35.77 17.08
C VAL A 53 2.29 36.66 16.88
N ASP A 54 2.81 37.25 17.94
CA ASP A 54 4.05 38.03 17.90
C ASP A 54 5.27 37.17 17.54
N ALA A 55 5.34 35.95 18.06
CA ALA A 55 6.40 35.00 17.72
C ALA A 55 6.34 34.57 16.24
N LEU A 56 5.15 34.26 15.72
CA LEU A 56 4.91 33.96 14.31
C LEU A 56 5.29 35.14 13.41
N ALA A 57 4.87 36.35 13.77
CA ALA A 57 5.17 37.55 13.01
C ALA A 57 6.68 37.82 12.97
N ARG A 58 7.36 37.69 14.12
CA ARG A 58 8.82 37.82 14.22
C ARG A 58 9.56 36.79 13.38
N HIS A 59 9.10 35.54 13.38
CA HIS A 59 9.68 34.46 12.58
C HIS A 59 9.69 34.83 11.08
N TRP A 60 8.59 35.30 10.53
CA TRP A 60 8.50 35.68 9.10
C TRP A 60 8.87 37.13 8.77
N GLY A 61 9.41 37.89 9.74
CA GLY A 61 9.81 39.30 9.53
C GLY A 61 8.62 40.21 9.19
N LEU A 62 7.49 40.03 9.87
CA LEU A 62 6.22 40.73 9.69
C LEU A 62 5.83 41.53 10.93
N ALA A 63 4.99 42.57 10.75
CA ALA A 63 4.23 43.12 11.88
C ALA A 63 3.02 42.20 12.21
N PRO A 64 2.62 42.07 13.49
CA PRO A 64 1.48 41.23 13.87
C PRO A 64 0.17 41.58 13.15
N LEU A 65 -0.05 42.86 12.84
CA LEU A 65 -1.24 43.29 12.11
C LEU A 65 -1.21 42.86 10.63
N ASP A 66 -0.02 42.78 10.01
CA ASP A 66 0.11 42.27 8.65
C ASP A 66 -0.21 40.77 8.58
N LEU A 67 0.16 40.03 9.63
CA LEU A 67 -0.18 38.62 9.78
C LEU A 67 -1.71 38.41 9.93
N LEU A 68 -2.38 39.30 10.66
CA LEU A 68 -3.83 39.24 10.90
C LEU A 68 -4.67 39.79 9.73
N ALA A 69 -4.08 40.60 8.83
CA ALA A 69 -4.75 41.14 7.65
C ALA A 69 -5.09 40.07 6.59
N GLY A 70 -4.50 38.87 6.69
CA GLY A 70 -4.82 37.72 5.86
C GLY A 70 -3.66 37.23 4.98
N PRO A 71 -3.83 36.06 4.33
CA PRO A 71 -2.75 35.34 3.67
C PRO A 71 -2.09 36.12 2.53
N THR A 72 -2.88 36.82 1.72
CA THR A 72 -2.38 37.60 0.57
C THR A 72 -1.51 38.76 1.01
N HIS A 73 -1.96 39.54 2.00
CA HIS A 73 -1.25 40.70 2.52
C HIS A 73 0.04 40.27 3.23
N ALA A 74 -0.05 39.28 4.12
CA ALA A 74 1.12 38.75 4.83
C ALA A 74 2.18 38.20 3.87
N ALA A 75 1.78 37.49 2.80
CA ALA A 75 2.72 36.98 1.81
C ALA A 75 3.39 38.08 0.96
N GLN A 76 2.77 39.25 0.84
CA GLN A 76 3.36 40.40 0.14
C GLN A 76 4.29 41.21 1.05
N SER A 77 3.98 41.29 2.34
CA SER A 77 4.75 42.07 3.32
C SER A 77 5.93 41.30 3.94
N MET A 78 6.03 39.98 3.73
CA MET A 78 7.03 39.15 4.42
C MET A 78 8.46 39.39 3.94
N THR A 79 9.40 39.34 4.88
CA THR A 79 10.84 39.42 4.60
C THR A 79 11.53 38.13 5.08
N TRP A 80 11.50 37.09 4.24
CA TRP A 80 12.00 35.75 4.55
C TRP A 80 12.82 35.16 3.39
N PRO A 81 14.00 34.53 3.64
CA PRO A 81 14.64 34.30 4.93
C PRO A 81 15.24 35.61 5.50
N PRO A 82 15.37 35.75 6.83
CA PRO A 82 15.99 36.93 7.42
C PRO A 82 17.49 36.95 7.07
N GLY A 83 17.90 37.83 6.16
CA GLY A 83 19.29 37.97 5.73
C GLY A 83 19.66 39.36 5.22
N THR A 84 20.33 40.14 6.09
CA THR A 84 21.08 41.38 5.82
C THR A 84 20.38 42.47 5.00
N ALA A 85 19.18 42.86 5.39
CA ALA A 85 18.75 44.23 5.11
C ALA A 85 19.54 45.16 6.04
N ALA A 86 20.44 45.98 5.49
CA ALA A 86 20.97 47.13 6.22
C ALA A 86 19.79 47.92 6.81
N PRO A 87 19.88 48.44 8.04
CA PRO A 87 18.77 49.14 8.67
C PRO A 87 18.31 50.27 7.75
N GLN A 88 17.09 50.15 7.21
CA GLN A 88 16.45 51.27 6.56
C GLN A 88 16.27 52.34 7.64
N PRO A 89 16.81 53.56 7.45
CA PRO A 89 16.66 54.62 8.43
C PRO A 89 15.17 54.93 8.57
N GLN A 90 14.67 54.89 9.81
CA GLN A 90 13.34 55.37 10.12
C GLN A 90 13.21 56.83 9.67
N LEU A 91 12.25 57.10 8.79
CA LEU A 91 11.83 58.45 8.45
C LEU A 91 11.24 59.09 9.72
N VAL A 92 12.08 59.81 10.45
CA VAL A 92 11.62 60.76 11.48
C VAL A 92 11.08 62.02 10.78
N PRO A 93 9.96 62.60 11.23
CA PRO A 93 9.42 63.80 10.62
C PRO A 93 10.35 65.00 10.86
N ALA A 94 10.42 65.87 9.85
CA ALA A 94 11.28 67.04 9.82
C ALA A 94 11.04 68.01 10.98
N THR A 95 12.12 68.40 11.66
CA THR A 95 12.28 69.73 12.25
C THR A 95 13.56 70.37 11.71
N PHE A 96 13.43 71.59 11.18
CA PHE A 96 14.48 72.51 10.73
C PHE A 96 15.54 72.69 11.84
N THR A 97 16.85 72.87 11.60
CA THR A 97 17.57 74.04 11.00
C THR A 97 19.10 73.72 10.97
N PRO A 98 20.05 74.54 10.44
CA PRO A 98 20.95 74.13 9.35
C PRO A 98 22.48 74.16 9.63
N ALA A 99 23.24 73.73 8.61
CA ALA A 99 24.60 74.15 8.17
C ALA A 99 25.86 73.33 8.56
N ALA A 100 26.33 72.52 7.57
CA ALA A 100 27.66 72.41 6.91
C ALA A 100 29.00 72.72 7.65
N PRO A 101 30.19 72.27 7.14
CA PRO A 101 30.54 71.06 6.34
C PRO A 101 31.82 70.28 6.83
N ALA A 102 31.96 69.03 6.34
CA ALA A 102 33.12 68.18 5.94
C ALA A 102 34.57 68.46 6.48
N PRO A 103 35.46 67.44 6.70
CA PRO A 103 35.93 66.57 5.60
C PRO A 103 36.29 65.09 5.91
N VAL A 104 36.39 64.32 4.81
CA VAL A 104 36.95 62.96 4.62
C VAL A 104 38.51 63.00 4.69
N PRO A 105 39.29 61.91 4.85
CA PRO A 105 39.47 60.86 3.84
C PRO A 105 39.66 59.40 4.36
N ALA A 106 39.53 58.45 3.43
CA ALA A 106 39.88 57.03 3.51
C ALA A 106 41.41 56.81 3.26
N PRO A 107 41.96 55.65 2.80
CA PRO A 107 41.54 54.23 2.79
C PRO A 107 42.72 53.26 3.14
N ALA A 108 42.53 51.96 2.77
CA ALA A 108 43.52 50.94 2.39
C ALA A 108 44.01 50.01 3.51
N ALA A 109 44.33 48.73 3.31
CA ALA A 109 44.13 47.70 2.28
C ALA A 109 44.79 46.43 2.87
N ALA A 110 44.40 45.25 2.39
CA ALA A 110 44.90 43.93 2.82
C ALA A 110 46.44 43.76 2.73
N PRO A 111 47.01 42.70 3.34
CA PRO A 111 47.18 41.47 2.57
C PRO A 111 46.97 40.16 3.35
N VAL A 112 46.70 39.11 2.56
CA VAL A 112 46.63 37.69 2.90
C VAL A 112 48.03 37.07 2.80
N ARG A 113 48.40 36.14 3.69
CA ARG A 113 49.15 34.91 3.35
C ARG A 113 49.19 33.86 4.49
N SER A 114 49.02 32.62 4.03
CA SER A 114 48.97 31.30 4.67
C SER A 114 50.03 30.95 5.72
N ALA A 115 49.64 30.13 6.71
CA ALA A 115 50.23 28.80 7.01
C ALA A 115 49.55 28.15 8.25
N ALA A 116 49.27 26.85 8.16
CA ALA A 116 48.98 25.92 9.28
C ALA A 116 50.12 24.86 9.28
N PRO A 117 50.37 24.03 10.33
CA PRO A 117 49.36 23.31 11.11
C PRO A 117 49.64 23.02 12.62
N ASP A 118 48.59 22.44 13.24
CA ASP A 118 48.47 21.51 14.37
C ASP A 118 49.07 21.81 15.76
N VAL A 119 48.24 21.64 16.81
CA VAL A 119 48.35 20.58 17.84
C VAL A 119 47.25 20.73 18.92
N GLU A 120 46.61 19.58 19.21
CA GLU A 120 45.91 19.15 20.44
C GLU A 120 44.68 19.92 20.99
N HIS A 121 43.55 19.20 21.05
CA HIS A 121 42.73 19.18 22.26
C HIS A 121 42.18 17.79 22.56
N GLN A 122 42.29 17.44 23.83
CA GLN A 122 42.03 16.15 24.45
C GLN A 122 40.54 15.79 24.51
N VAL A 123 40.32 14.48 24.44
CA VAL A 123 39.06 13.77 24.66
C VAL A 123 38.64 13.86 26.13
N VAL A 124 37.41 14.31 26.37
CA VAL A 124 36.65 13.94 27.58
C VAL A 124 35.28 13.44 27.12
N VAL A 125 35.00 12.17 27.45
CA VAL A 125 33.75 11.46 27.22
C VAL A 125 32.76 11.86 28.32
N ALA A 126 31.54 12.26 27.95
CA ALA A 126 30.37 12.26 28.83
C ALA A 126 29.09 11.93 28.04
N GLU A 127 28.20 11.20 28.70
CA GLU A 127 27.10 10.34 28.21
C GLU A 127 26.07 10.93 27.24
N GLN A 128 25.60 10.06 26.34
CA GLN A 128 24.44 10.22 25.47
C GLN A 128 23.12 10.24 26.27
N PRO A 129 22.19 11.18 26.02
CA PRO A 129 20.78 10.96 26.30
C PRO A 129 20.07 10.26 25.13
N ALA A 130 19.16 9.38 25.52
CA ALA A 130 18.51 8.35 24.72
C ALA A 130 17.62 8.86 23.57
N ALA A 131 17.47 7.95 22.61
CA ALA A 131 16.84 8.07 21.30
C ALA A 131 15.45 8.74 21.27
N ALA A 132 15.29 9.62 20.28
CA ALA A 132 14.03 10.10 19.78
C ALA A 132 13.18 8.94 19.21
N ALA A 133 11.89 8.92 19.57
CA ALA A 133 10.93 7.93 19.13
C ALA A 133 10.74 7.98 17.60
N VAL A 134 11.11 6.88 16.95
CA VAL A 134 10.93 6.63 15.52
C VAL A 134 9.47 6.26 15.26
N VAL A 135 8.87 6.91 14.26
CA VAL A 135 7.51 6.66 13.76
C VAL A 135 7.38 5.22 13.26
N GLN A 136 6.46 4.45 13.85
CA GLN A 136 6.29 3.02 13.59
C GLN A 136 5.57 2.76 12.25
N VAL A 137 6.32 2.19 11.30
CA VAL A 137 5.82 1.28 10.26
C VAL A 137 5.17 0.08 10.97
N ALA A 138 4.12 -0.54 10.41
CA ALA A 138 3.39 -1.66 11.02
C ALA A 138 4.34 -2.64 11.73
N ASP A 139 4.34 -2.60 13.07
CA ASP A 139 5.22 -3.37 13.96
C ASP A 139 4.43 -4.51 14.62
N TYR A 140 5.12 -5.44 15.26
CA TYR A 140 4.48 -6.48 16.08
C TYR A 140 3.65 -5.86 17.20
N ASP A 141 2.57 -6.52 17.60
CA ASP A 141 1.85 -6.17 18.83
C ASP A 141 2.84 -6.31 19.99
N ARG A 142 2.99 -5.25 20.79
CA ARG A 142 3.93 -5.21 21.92
C ARG A 142 3.19 -5.31 23.25
N GLY A 143 3.81 -5.98 24.21
CA GLY A 143 3.37 -6.00 25.60
C GLY A 143 3.63 -4.66 26.28
N ALA A 144 3.19 -4.53 27.54
CA ALA A 144 3.44 -3.34 28.35
C ALA A 144 4.94 -3.06 28.61
N ASP A 145 5.78 -4.08 28.44
CA ASP A 145 7.25 -4.04 28.49
C ASP A 145 7.91 -3.61 27.17
N GLY A 146 7.11 -3.37 26.13
CA GLY A 146 7.61 -3.00 24.81
C GLY A 146 8.20 -4.17 24.01
N LEU A 147 8.16 -5.41 24.52
CA LEU A 147 8.59 -6.60 23.78
C LEU A 147 7.46 -7.12 22.88
N PRO A 148 7.75 -7.73 21.71
CA PRO A 148 6.74 -8.37 20.89
C PRO A 148 5.97 -9.43 21.70
N LEU A 149 4.63 -9.40 21.62
CA LEU A 149 3.78 -10.41 22.23
C LEU A 149 3.99 -11.74 21.51
N GLU A 150 4.62 -12.67 22.22
CA GLU A 150 4.76 -14.05 21.76
C GLU A 150 3.49 -14.88 22.01
N LEU A 151 3.16 -15.76 21.06
CA LEU A 151 2.11 -16.75 21.16
C LEU A 151 2.67 -18.16 21.02
N LEU A 152 1.89 -19.14 21.50
CA LEU A 152 1.95 -20.50 20.98
C LEU A 152 1.86 -20.44 19.45
N ALA A 153 2.76 -21.16 18.78
CA ALA A 153 2.88 -21.13 17.33
C ALA A 153 1.52 -21.37 16.66
N ALA A 154 1.00 -20.34 15.97
CA ALA A 154 -0.29 -20.36 15.30
C ALA A 154 -0.09 -20.20 13.78
N PRO A 155 -0.95 -20.77 12.93
CA PRO A 155 -0.81 -20.62 11.49
C PRO A 155 -1.03 -19.16 11.08
N CYS A 156 -0.09 -18.62 10.28
CA CYS A 156 -0.18 -17.28 9.71
C CYS A 156 -1.41 -17.17 8.80
N GLU A 157 -2.21 -16.11 8.93
CA GLU A 157 -3.45 -15.98 8.16
C GLU A 157 -3.25 -15.78 6.64
N TYR A 158 -2.04 -15.45 6.20
CA TYR A 158 -1.71 -15.32 4.76
C TYR A 158 -1.05 -16.56 4.15
N CYS A 159 -0.26 -17.32 4.91
CA CYS A 159 0.54 -18.44 4.36
C CYS A 159 0.42 -19.77 5.11
N GLY A 160 -0.34 -19.83 6.21
CA GLY A 160 -0.58 -21.04 7.01
C GLY A 160 0.62 -21.53 7.84
N ARG A 161 1.81 -20.93 7.72
CA ARG A 161 3.01 -21.33 8.46
C ARG A 161 2.98 -20.86 9.92
N PRO A 162 3.61 -21.59 10.85
CA PRO A 162 3.63 -21.20 12.25
C PRO A 162 4.30 -19.84 12.44
N VAL A 163 3.59 -18.91 13.06
CA VAL A 163 4.08 -17.61 13.49
C VAL A 163 3.87 -17.49 15.00
N ARG A 164 4.81 -16.80 15.66
CA ARG A 164 4.80 -16.61 17.11
C ARG A 164 4.41 -15.21 17.54
N HIS A 165 4.10 -14.30 16.62
CA HIS A 165 3.81 -12.90 16.90
C HIS A 165 2.50 -12.45 16.26
N ARG A 166 1.86 -11.42 16.83
CA ARG A 166 0.69 -10.76 16.26
C ARG A 166 1.02 -9.42 15.62
N ILE A 167 0.18 -9.01 14.68
CA ILE A 167 0.12 -7.66 14.14
C ILE A 167 -1.36 -7.26 14.06
N GLY A 168 -1.78 -6.27 14.85
CA GLY A 168 -3.16 -5.86 14.96
C GLY A 168 -4.09 -6.97 15.45
N GLY A 169 -3.63 -7.82 16.38
CA GLY A 169 -4.38 -8.93 16.95
C GLY A 169 -4.37 -10.23 16.15
N ARG A 170 -3.73 -10.27 14.97
CA ARG A 170 -3.75 -11.41 14.03
C ARG A 170 -2.38 -12.09 13.90
N PRO A 171 -2.27 -13.43 13.82
CA PRO A 171 -1.01 -14.13 13.60
C PRO A 171 -0.50 -13.88 12.17
N LEU A 172 0.48 -12.98 12.01
CA LEU A 172 0.99 -12.50 10.72
C LEU A 172 2.50 -12.28 10.74
N HIS A 173 3.16 -12.44 9.58
CA HIS A 173 4.55 -12.01 9.38
C HIS A 173 4.63 -10.50 9.11
N LEU A 174 5.64 -9.84 9.67
CA LEU A 174 5.91 -8.42 9.48
C LEU A 174 6.04 -8.05 8.00
N GLY A 175 5.38 -6.98 7.56
CA GLY A 175 5.41 -6.50 6.17
C GLY A 175 4.76 -7.42 5.14
N GLY A 176 4.00 -8.45 5.56
CA GLY A 176 3.36 -9.38 4.63
C GLY A 176 4.33 -10.25 3.81
N PHE A 177 5.59 -10.35 4.26
CA PHE A 177 6.62 -11.20 3.65
C PHE A 177 6.50 -12.62 4.17
N CYS A 178 5.62 -13.40 3.54
CA CYS A 178 5.58 -14.85 3.74
C CYS A 178 6.71 -15.49 2.92
N ALA A 179 7.62 -16.23 3.56
CA ALA A 179 8.63 -17.02 2.85
C ALA A 179 7.99 -18.28 2.24
N PRO A 180 8.36 -18.70 1.02
CA PRO A 180 7.88 -19.96 0.44
C PRO A 180 8.41 -21.18 1.19
N ALA A 181 7.73 -22.31 0.98
CA ALA A 181 8.08 -23.61 1.53
C ALA A 181 9.46 -24.10 1.06
N GLY A 182 10.53 -23.77 1.78
CA GLY A 182 11.77 -24.55 1.71
C GLY A 182 11.54 -25.94 2.34
N PRO A 183 12.16 -27.01 1.82
CA PRO A 183 12.09 -28.33 2.42
C PRO A 183 12.54 -28.27 3.88
N ALA A 184 11.85 -29.00 4.75
CA ALA A 184 12.17 -29.08 6.16
C ALA A 184 13.65 -29.50 6.33
N PRO A 185 14.44 -28.79 7.15
CA PRO A 185 15.77 -29.29 7.49
C PRO A 185 15.60 -30.64 8.18
N ALA A 186 16.33 -31.65 7.70
CA ALA A 186 16.42 -32.95 8.34
C ALA A 186 16.83 -32.76 9.82
N PRO A 187 16.26 -33.51 10.76
CA PRO A 187 16.63 -33.39 12.17
C PRO A 187 18.14 -33.62 12.33
N ALA A 188 18.82 -32.63 12.88
CA ALA A 188 20.25 -32.73 13.18
C ALA A 188 20.45 -33.84 14.21
N THR A 189 21.20 -34.87 13.82
CA THR A 189 21.76 -35.87 14.73
C THR A 189 22.62 -35.14 15.77
N PRO A 190 22.52 -35.46 17.08
CA PRO A 190 23.35 -34.81 18.09
C PRO A 190 24.82 -35.14 17.83
N ALA A 191 25.62 -34.12 17.53
CA ALA A 191 27.07 -34.25 17.42
C ALA A 191 27.67 -34.43 18.83
N ALA A 192 28.34 -35.56 19.01
CA ALA A 192 29.13 -35.86 20.19
C ALA A 192 30.30 -34.87 20.34
N ALA A 193 30.57 -34.51 21.60
CA ALA A 193 31.63 -33.61 22.00
C ALA A 193 33.03 -34.11 21.59
N ALA A 194 33.87 -33.20 21.09
CA ALA A 194 35.33 -33.34 21.10
C ALA A 194 35.99 -31.97 21.28
N ALA A 195 36.80 -31.86 22.32
CA ALA A 195 37.67 -30.72 22.63
C ALA A 195 39.05 -30.87 21.93
N PRO A 196 40.02 -29.97 22.14
CA PRO A 196 40.56 -29.04 21.14
C PRO A 196 41.86 -29.49 20.45
N ALA A 197 42.20 -28.75 19.38
CA ALA A 197 43.34 -28.96 18.49
C ALA A 197 44.72 -28.63 19.12
N PRO A 198 45.82 -29.24 18.62
CA PRO A 198 47.17 -28.73 18.80
C PRO A 198 47.66 -27.91 17.60
N VAL A 199 48.51 -26.94 17.93
CA VAL A 199 49.27 -26.02 17.07
C VAL A 199 50.51 -26.72 16.49
N VAL A 200 50.80 -26.54 15.19
CA VAL A 200 52.20 -26.40 14.68
C VAL A 200 52.22 -25.48 13.44
N THR A 201 53.32 -24.75 13.35
CA THR A 201 53.74 -23.60 12.56
C THR A 201 54.29 -23.89 11.15
N GLU A 202 54.19 -22.85 10.29
CA GLU A 202 55.20 -22.31 9.35
C GLU A 202 55.59 -23.07 8.06
N ALA A 203 55.34 -22.43 6.91
CA ALA A 203 56.39 -22.02 5.94
C ALA A 203 55.78 -21.28 4.72
N ALA A 204 56.59 -20.39 4.14
CA ALA A 204 56.23 -19.26 3.30
C ALA A 204 56.41 -19.46 1.77
N SER A 205 55.91 -18.45 1.04
CA SER A 205 56.31 -17.99 -0.31
C SER A 205 55.90 -18.88 -1.52
N ALA A 206 55.55 -18.36 -2.70
CA ALA A 206 55.86 -17.08 -3.32
C ALA A 206 54.78 -16.62 -4.32
N VAL A 207 54.77 -15.31 -4.56
CA VAL A 207 54.07 -14.57 -5.62
C VAL A 207 54.67 -14.89 -6.99
N THR A 208 53.84 -15.04 -8.03
CA THR A 208 54.20 -14.61 -9.40
C THR A 208 52.94 -14.19 -10.14
N VAL A 209 52.98 -12.95 -10.65
CA VAL A 209 52.01 -12.32 -11.54
C VAL A 209 52.65 -12.29 -12.93
N VAL A 210 52.00 -12.76 -14.00
CA VAL A 210 52.01 -12.15 -15.36
C VAL A 210 50.83 -12.69 -16.19
N SER A 211 49.85 -11.81 -16.39
CA SER A 211 49.16 -11.38 -17.61
C SER A 211 49.14 -12.18 -18.93
N VAL A 212 47.89 -12.36 -19.43
CA VAL A 212 47.35 -11.96 -20.76
C VAL A 212 47.75 -12.75 -22.03
N SER A 213 46.81 -13.47 -22.68
CA SER A 213 46.02 -12.99 -23.85
C SER A 213 45.32 -14.11 -24.67
N VAL A 214 44.00 -13.97 -24.80
CA VAL A 214 43.08 -14.01 -25.99
C VAL A 214 43.27 -14.97 -27.20
N ALA A 215 42.10 -15.51 -27.63
CA ALA A 215 41.66 -16.02 -28.95
C ALA A 215 42.13 -17.43 -29.38
N SER A 216 41.37 -18.26 -30.12
CA SER A 216 40.01 -18.24 -30.68
C SER A 216 39.79 -19.60 -31.39
N VAL A 217 38.57 -20.14 -31.28
CA VAL A 217 37.80 -20.99 -32.22
C VAL A 217 38.51 -22.02 -33.12
N ALA A 218 38.18 -23.30 -32.95
CA ALA A 218 38.01 -24.26 -34.05
C ALA A 218 37.04 -25.41 -33.66
N GLU A 219 36.14 -25.75 -34.58
CA GLU A 219 35.12 -26.80 -34.53
C GLU A 219 35.65 -28.23 -34.25
N PRO A 220 34.80 -29.13 -33.73
CA PRO A 220 34.93 -30.56 -33.98
C PRO A 220 33.74 -31.12 -34.79
N THR A 221 34.05 -31.81 -35.90
CA THR A 221 33.12 -32.71 -36.61
C THR A 221 33.38 -34.17 -36.18
N PRO A 222 32.51 -35.15 -36.53
CA PRO A 222 31.74 -35.92 -35.56
C PRO A 222 32.22 -37.37 -35.41
N THR A 223 31.92 -38.00 -34.27
CA THR A 223 31.99 -39.46 -34.13
C THR A 223 30.76 -39.94 -33.38
N ALA A 224 29.95 -40.75 -34.06
CA ALA A 224 28.76 -41.43 -33.55
C ALA A 224 29.15 -42.82 -32.99
N PRO A 225 28.19 -43.62 -32.46
CA PRO A 225 27.73 -43.57 -31.08
C PRO A 225 28.11 -44.87 -30.32
N ALA A 226 28.45 -44.76 -29.03
CA ALA A 226 28.60 -45.93 -28.17
C ALA A 226 27.27 -46.25 -27.46
N GLU A 227 26.83 -47.49 -27.63
CA GLU A 227 25.63 -48.11 -27.05
C GLU A 227 25.66 -48.21 -25.51
N PRO A 228 24.47 -48.34 -24.87
CA PRO A 228 24.30 -48.19 -23.43
C PRO A 228 24.51 -49.50 -22.66
N ALA A 229 25.11 -49.40 -21.47
CA ALA A 229 25.15 -50.49 -20.49
C ALA A 229 23.85 -50.55 -19.65
N PRO A 230 23.46 -51.73 -19.14
CA PRO A 230 22.05 -52.13 -19.02
C PRO A 230 21.39 -51.83 -17.66
N ALA A 231 20.06 -51.73 -17.70
CA ALA A 231 19.17 -51.68 -16.53
C ALA A 231 19.06 -53.05 -15.82
N PRO A 232 18.91 -53.09 -14.49
CA PRO A 232 18.42 -54.28 -13.80
C PRO A 232 16.88 -54.25 -13.66
N ALA A 233 16.23 -55.37 -13.98
CA ALA A 233 14.81 -55.64 -13.76
C ALA A 233 14.67 -57.02 -13.05
N PRO A 234 13.46 -57.49 -12.67
CA PRO A 234 12.99 -57.58 -11.27
C PRO A 234 12.71 -59.02 -10.78
N ALA A 235 12.55 -59.22 -9.46
CA ALA A 235 11.89 -60.38 -8.82
C ALA A 235 11.84 -60.15 -7.29
N ALA A 236 10.92 -60.64 -6.45
CA ALA A 236 9.60 -61.26 -6.50
C ALA A 236 9.11 -61.33 -5.01
N ALA A 237 7.80 -61.43 -4.75
CA ALA A 237 7.20 -61.71 -3.42
C ALA A 237 6.61 -63.15 -3.41
N PRO A 238 6.00 -63.69 -2.32
CA PRO A 238 6.31 -63.77 -0.87
C PRO A 238 6.38 -65.27 -0.40
N PRO A 239 6.33 -65.57 0.93
CA PRO A 239 5.14 -66.32 1.41
C PRO A 239 4.61 -65.91 2.80
N ALA A 240 3.39 -66.34 3.09
CA ALA A 240 2.59 -66.08 4.30
C ALA A 240 2.39 -67.33 5.19
N ALA A 241 2.19 -67.12 6.52
CA ALA A 241 1.27 -67.82 7.47
C ALA A 241 1.69 -67.49 8.94
N ALA A 242 0.96 -66.68 9.74
CA ALA A 242 -0.21 -66.95 10.62
C ALA A 242 0.12 -67.61 12.00
N PRO A 243 -0.72 -67.52 13.07
CA PRO A 243 -1.50 -66.42 13.65
C PRO A 243 -1.19 -66.20 15.17
N ARG A 244 -1.63 -65.07 15.78
CA ARG A 244 -1.83 -64.97 17.25
C ARG A 244 -3.12 -64.22 17.58
N HIS A 245 -4.05 -64.90 18.26
CA HIS A 245 -5.31 -64.37 18.81
C HIS A 245 -5.09 -63.74 20.22
N PRO A 246 -6.14 -63.31 20.98
CA PRO A 246 -6.43 -61.91 21.21
C PRO A 246 -6.26 -61.51 22.69
N VAL A 247 -5.93 -60.25 22.98
CA VAL A 247 -5.99 -59.74 24.37
C VAL A 247 -7.00 -58.60 24.48
N ARG A 248 -8.20 -59.04 24.86
CA ARG A 248 -9.16 -58.48 25.83
C ARG A 248 -9.15 -56.94 26.05
N ALA A 249 -10.27 -56.34 25.64
CA ALA A 249 -10.70 -55.00 26.02
C ALA A 249 -10.93 -54.85 27.54
N ALA A 250 -10.53 -53.70 28.08
CA ALA A 250 -10.83 -53.25 29.44
C ALA A 250 -11.79 -52.03 29.39
N PRO A 251 -12.59 -51.80 30.45
CA PRO A 251 -13.95 -51.27 30.33
C PRO A 251 -14.03 -49.74 30.27
N VAL A 252 -15.00 -49.26 29.51
CA VAL A 252 -15.51 -47.88 29.48
C VAL A 252 -16.10 -47.53 30.84
N ARG A 253 -15.67 -46.40 31.40
CA ARG A 253 -16.21 -45.84 32.65
C ARG A 253 -17.20 -44.71 32.28
N PRO A 254 -18.40 -44.66 32.87
CA PRO A 254 -19.44 -43.71 32.46
C PRO A 254 -19.12 -42.27 32.90
N ALA A 255 -19.50 -41.33 32.05
CA ALA A 255 -19.39 -39.88 32.27
C ALA A 255 -20.29 -39.41 33.43
N PRO A 256 -19.83 -38.50 34.30
CA PRO A 256 -20.72 -37.79 35.20
C PRO A 256 -21.51 -36.72 34.43
N ALA A 257 -22.83 -36.73 34.61
CA ALA A 257 -23.76 -35.75 34.09
C ALA A 257 -23.47 -34.35 34.66
N ALA A 258 -23.37 -33.36 33.78
CA ALA A 258 -23.34 -31.94 34.14
C ALA A 258 -24.67 -31.29 33.72
N THR A 259 -25.30 -30.66 34.71
CA THR A 259 -26.53 -29.86 34.74
C THR A 259 -26.52 -28.72 33.67
N PRO A 260 -27.69 -28.23 33.19
CA PRO A 260 -27.75 -27.36 32.03
C PRO A 260 -27.22 -25.95 32.32
N ALA A 261 -26.32 -25.47 31.45
CA ALA A 261 -25.80 -24.11 31.49
C ALA A 261 -26.83 -23.12 30.90
N PRO A 262 -26.97 -21.90 31.49
CA PRO A 262 -27.96 -20.93 31.08
C PRO A 262 -27.61 -20.25 29.76
N ALA A 263 -28.65 -19.72 29.10
CA ALA A 263 -28.63 -19.04 27.81
C ALA A 263 -27.50 -18.02 27.69
N ALA A 264 -26.75 -18.09 26.58
CA ALA A 264 -25.70 -17.17 26.22
C ALA A 264 -26.28 -15.76 25.97
N ALA A 265 -26.19 -14.92 26.99
CA ALA A 265 -26.38 -13.49 26.88
C ALA A 265 -25.23 -12.89 26.07
N THR A 266 -25.61 -11.96 25.19
CA THR A 266 -24.79 -11.08 24.35
C THR A 266 -23.56 -10.51 25.09
N ALA A 267 -22.36 -10.93 24.70
CA ALA A 267 -21.13 -10.25 25.06
C ALA A 267 -20.69 -9.36 23.88
N ARG A 268 -21.07 -8.08 23.94
CA ARG A 268 -20.42 -7.01 23.18
C ARG A 268 -18.97 -6.94 23.67
N GLY A 269 -18.03 -7.37 22.85
CA GLY A 269 -16.60 -7.24 23.12
C GLY A 269 -16.16 -5.80 22.93
N GLU A 270 -16.05 -5.06 24.02
CA GLU A 270 -15.36 -3.77 24.10
C GLU A 270 -13.87 -3.94 23.76
N TYR A 271 -13.47 -3.40 22.61
CA TYR A 271 -12.07 -3.25 22.20
C TYR A 271 -11.52 -1.92 22.74
N ALA A 272 -10.92 -1.95 23.92
CA ALA A 272 -10.18 -0.82 24.48
C ALA A 272 -8.70 -0.87 24.01
N GLY A 273 -8.31 0.09 23.17
CA GLY A 273 -6.89 0.32 22.83
C GLY A 273 -6.68 0.99 21.47
N THR A 274 -6.80 2.32 21.41
CA THR A 274 -6.47 3.22 20.26
C THR A 274 -7.41 3.24 19.04
N GLY A 275 -8.59 2.64 19.14
CA GLY A 275 -9.67 2.85 18.17
C GLY A 275 -10.29 4.23 18.38
N ARG A 276 -9.99 5.21 17.52
CA ARG A 276 -11.00 6.26 17.28
C ARG A 276 -12.23 5.51 16.79
N ASP A 277 -13.31 5.60 17.55
CA ASP A 277 -14.61 5.06 17.20
C ASP A 277 -14.93 5.42 15.74
N LEU A 278 -15.22 4.39 14.93
CA LEU A 278 -15.68 4.62 13.56
C LEU A 278 -17.09 5.23 13.56
N GLY A 279 -17.80 5.19 14.71
CA GLY A 279 -19.14 5.72 14.95
C GLY A 279 -19.39 7.07 14.30
N TYR A 280 -18.58 8.09 14.61
CA TYR A 280 -18.71 9.42 13.99
C TYR A 280 -18.77 9.39 12.45
N TYR A 281 -17.97 8.53 11.81
CA TYR A 281 -17.94 8.43 10.35
C TYR A 281 -19.06 7.54 9.78
N LEU A 282 -19.51 6.56 10.56
CA LEU A 282 -20.69 5.76 10.24
C LEU A 282 -21.96 6.58 10.36
N ASP A 283 -22.03 7.49 11.34
CA ASP A 283 -23.13 8.43 11.52
C ASP A 283 -23.25 9.36 10.30
N MET A 284 -22.13 9.82 9.72
CA MET A 284 -22.18 10.59 8.45
C MET A 284 -22.87 9.82 7.31
N ILE A 285 -22.74 8.49 7.25
CA ILE A 285 -23.41 7.65 6.25
C ILE A 285 -24.88 7.48 6.63
N THR A 286 -25.15 7.16 7.90
CA THR A 286 -26.48 6.90 8.45
C THR A 286 -27.37 8.13 8.33
N THR A 287 -26.91 9.30 8.77
CA THR A 287 -27.61 10.58 8.65
C THR A 287 -27.95 10.91 7.20
N ALA A 288 -27.01 10.72 6.26
CA ALA A 288 -27.29 10.97 4.84
C ALA A 288 -28.40 10.06 4.29
N VAL A 289 -28.45 8.80 4.74
CA VAL A 289 -29.49 7.85 4.35
C VAL A 289 -30.84 8.21 4.98
N GLU A 290 -30.86 8.56 6.26
CA GLU A 290 -32.06 9.00 6.99
C GLU A 290 -32.66 10.25 6.35
N GLU A 291 -31.84 11.28 6.09
CA GLU A 291 -32.27 12.52 5.41
C GLU A 291 -32.85 12.21 4.02
N ALA A 292 -32.20 11.34 3.24
CA ALA A 292 -32.70 11.00 1.91
C ALA A 292 -34.00 10.19 1.95
N LEU A 293 -34.19 9.35 2.96
CA LEU A 293 -35.45 8.61 3.16
C LEU A 293 -36.55 9.57 3.60
N GLU A 294 -36.26 10.51 4.50
CA GLU A 294 -37.22 11.53 4.95
C GLU A 294 -37.66 12.44 3.79
N GLU A 295 -36.71 12.94 2.99
CA GLU A 295 -36.98 13.78 1.81
C GLU A 295 -37.83 13.08 0.73
N HIS A 296 -37.86 11.75 0.73
CA HIS A 296 -38.58 10.94 -0.25
C HIS A 296 -39.69 10.09 0.39
N ASP A 297 -40.22 10.49 1.56
CA ASP A 297 -41.35 9.85 2.23
C ASP A 297 -41.18 8.33 2.44
N GLY A 298 -39.94 7.87 2.63
CA GLY A 298 -39.58 6.46 2.79
C GLY A 298 -39.47 5.66 1.48
N ASP A 299 -39.61 6.28 0.31
CA ASP A 299 -39.39 5.61 -0.98
C ASP A 299 -37.91 5.25 -1.16
N THR A 300 -37.60 3.97 -0.92
CA THR A 300 -36.25 3.41 -1.00
C THR A 300 -35.57 3.54 -2.37
N GLU A 301 -36.32 3.49 -3.47
CA GLU A 301 -35.74 3.61 -4.82
C GLU A 301 -35.46 5.08 -5.15
N ALA A 302 -36.39 5.99 -4.81
CA ALA A 302 -36.16 7.42 -4.96
C ALA A 302 -34.99 7.91 -4.09
N ALA A 303 -34.95 7.50 -2.82
CA ALA A 303 -33.86 7.80 -1.90
C ALA A 303 -32.52 7.26 -2.42
N SER A 304 -32.48 6.01 -2.89
CA SER A 304 -31.27 5.43 -3.49
C SER A 304 -30.78 6.24 -4.70
N ALA A 305 -31.69 6.67 -5.58
CA ALA A 305 -31.34 7.46 -6.76
C ALA A 305 -30.83 8.88 -6.38
N ALA A 306 -31.38 9.48 -5.33
CA ALA A 306 -30.92 10.77 -4.81
C ALA A 306 -29.54 10.66 -4.16
N LEU A 307 -29.34 9.64 -3.32
CA LEU A 307 -28.05 9.32 -2.68
C LEU A 307 -26.97 9.02 -3.71
N GLU A 308 -27.30 8.29 -4.77
CA GLU A 308 -26.38 8.02 -5.86
C GLU A 308 -25.88 9.32 -6.52
N LYS A 309 -26.72 10.35 -6.66
CA LYS A 309 -26.30 11.67 -7.18
C LYS A 309 -25.39 12.41 -6.19
N ARG A 310 -25.60 12.25 -4.88
CA ARG A 310 -24.79 12.86 -3.80
C ARG A 310 -23.53 12.06 -3.44
N ALA A 311 -23.35 10.87 -3.99
CA ALA A 311 -22.26 9.97 -3.61
C ALA A 311 -20.84 10.54 -3.81
N ILE A 312 -20.62 11.40 -4.82
CA ILE A 312 -19.32 12.07 -5.01
C ILE A 312 -19.06 13.10 -3.90
N PRO A 313 -19.89 14.15 -3.71
CA PRO A 313 -19.64 15.13 -2.67
C PRO A 313 -19.61 14.50 -1.27
N ASN A 314 -20.51 13.57 -0.97
CA ASN A 314 -20.52 12.88 0.33
C ASN A 314 -19.29 11.97 0.51
N GLY A 315 -18.85 11.30 -0.56
CA GLY A 315 -17.62 10.53 -0.57
C GLY A 315 -16.38 11.38 -0.31
N MET A 316 -16.32 12.58 -0.88
CA MET A 316 -15.22 13.54 -0.65
C MET A 316 -15.26 14.12 0.77
N ALA A 317 -16.45 14.48 1.28
CA ALA A 317 -16.62 14.92 2.66
C ALA A 317 -16.20 13.85 3.67
N LEU A 318 -16.60 12.59 3.43
CA LEU A 318 -16.19 11.46 4.26
C LEU A 318 -14.69 11.21 4.16
N PHE A 319 -14.12 11.25 2.95
CA PHE A 319 -12.68 11.11 2.74
C PHE A 319 -11.91 12.16 3.54
N GLU A 320 -12.27 13.43 3.44
CA GLU A 320 -11.65 14.53 4.19
C GLU A 320 -11.77 14.32 5.70
N ALA A 321 -12.96 13.97 6.19
CA ALA A 321 -13.19 13.70 7.61
C ALA A 321 -12.32 12.54 8.13
N THR A 322 -12.13 11.48 7.34
CA THR A 322 -11.27 10.35 7.73
C THR A 322 -9.79 10.69 7.74
N ARG A 323 -9.39 11.84 7.17
CA ARG A 323 -7.99 12.30 7.13
C ARG A 323 -7.61 13.28 8.21
N VAL A 324 -8.56 13.76 9.02
CA VAL A 324 -8.26 14.70 10.10
C VAL A 324 -7.24 14.10 11.08
N GLY A 325 -6.07 14.73 11.15
CA GLY A 325 -4.92 14.29 11.95
C GLY A 325 -4.00 13.26 11.26
N ALA A 326 -4.14 13.04 9.95
CA ALA A 326 -3.15 12.28 9.18
C ALA A 326 -1.84 13.06 9.07
N ALA A 327 -0.71 12.36 9.19
CA ALA A 327 0.62 12.97 9.11
C ALA A 327 0.97 13.51 7.72
N TYR A 328 0.25 13.07 6.68
CA TYR A 328 0.52 13.42 5.28
C TYR A 328 -0.60 14.27 4.70
N GLU A 329 -0.21 15.44 4.20
CA GLU A 329 -1.02 16.23 3.30
C GLU A 329 -0.79 15.71 1.87
N HIS A 330 -1.87 15.45 1.14
CA HIS A 330 -1.76 14.95 -0.23
C HIS A 330 -1.75 16.11 -1.20
N THR A 331 -0.92 16.03 -2.24
CA THR A 331 -1.05 16.97 -3.35
C THR A 331 -2.38 16.69 -4.05
N VAL A 332 -3.29 17.64 -4.00
CA VAL A 332 -4.63 17.53 -4.62
C VAL A 332 -4.55 17.66 -6.15
N TYR A 333 -3.58 18.45 -6.62
CA TYR A 333 -3.31 18.78 -8.02
C TYR A 333 -1.81 18.68 -8.33
N PRO A 334 -1.26 17.47 -8.53
CA PRO A 334 0.14 17.30 -8.89
C PRO A 334 0.40 17.82 -10.31
N ASP A 335 1.68 18.04 -10.61
CA ASP A 335 2.12 18.47 -11.95
C ASP A 335 1.62 17.51 -13.03
N ARG A 336 1.16 18.10 -14.13
CA ARG A 336 0.51 17.36 -15.20
C ARG A 336 1.56 16.67 -16.07
N LEU A 337 1.86 15.42 -15.76
CA LEU A 337 2.62 14.56 -16.66
C LEU A 337 1.76 14.22 -17.89
N GLU A 338 2.32 14.36 -19.08
CA GLU A 338 1.58 14.24 -20.34
C GLU A 338 0.92 12.87 -20.47
N PHE A 339 1.65 11.79 -20.16
CA PHE A 339 1.17 10.41 -20.26
C PHE A 339 0.08 10.04 -19.23
N LEU A 340 -0.15 10.87 -18.21
CA LEU A 340 -1.28 10.71 -17.26
C LEU A 340 -2.56 11.39 -17.77
N SER A 341 -2.46 12.18 -18.84
CA SER A 341 -3.59 12.90 -19.42
C SER A 341 -4.21 12.10 -20.55
N LYS A 342 -5.54 12.10 -20.64
CA LYS A 342 -6.20 11.50 -21.81
C LYS A 342 -5.95 12.34 -23.06
N LYS A 343 -5.29 11.75 -24.05
CA LYS A 343 -5.06 12.40 -25.36
C LYS A 343 -6.36 12.67 -26.12
N THR A 344 -7.36 11.80 -25.98
CA THR A 344 -8.71 12.02 -26.53
C THR A 344 -9.78 11.43 -25.61
N ARG A 345 -11.04 11.90 -25.72
CA ARG A 345 -12.16 11.43 -24.88
C ARG A 345 -12.35 9.91 -24.92
N ASN A 346 -12.16 9.31 -26.09
CA ASN A 346 -12.35 7.87 -26.34
C ASN A 346 -11.00 7.14 -26.56
N GLY A 347 -9.87 7.82 -26.35
CA GLY A 347 -8.55 7.25 -26.56
C GLY A 347 -8.20 6.24 -25.47
N ALA A 348 -7.33 5.30 -25.83
CA ALA A 348 -6.72 4.42 -24.85
C ALA A 348 -5.81 5.23 -23.92
N ASP A 349 -5.79 4.85 -22.63
CA ASP A 349 -4.84 5.38 -21.68
C ASP A 349 -3.43 4.86 -22.03
N GLU A 350 -2.42 5.73 -21.89
CA GLU A 350 -1.01 5.34 -22.07
C GLU A 350 -0.54 4.47 -20.91
N ILE A 351 -1.07 4.72 -19.71
CA ILE A 351 -0.88 3.82 -18.58
C ILE A 351 -1.61 2.52 -18.83
N TRP A 352 -0.85 1.44 -18.81
CA TRP A 352 -1.35 0.12 -19.04
C TRP A 352 -1.85 -0.47 -17.73
N GLU A 353 -3.17 -0.59 -17.62
CA GLU A 353 -3.85 -1.31 -16.54
C GLU A 353 -3.96 -2.79 -16.92
N GLY A 354 -3.63 -3.71 -16.01
CA GLY A 354 -3.67 -5.16 -16.22
C GLY A 354 -5.07 -5.77 -16.37
N ARG A 355 -5.84 -5.29 -17.36
CA ARG A 355 -7.26 -5.63 -17.54
C ARG A 355 -7.42 -7.09 -17.99
N HIS A 356 -8.10 -7.87 -17.16
CA HIS A 356 -8.33 -9.30 -17.41
C HIS A 356 -9.48 -9.52 -18.39
N LYS A 357 -9.17 -10.19 -19.50
CA LYS A 357 -10.12 -10.80 -20.44
C LYS A 357 -9.57 -12.16 -20.88
N TRP A 358 -9.15 -12.96 -19.91
CA TRP A 358 -8.35 -14.15 -20.13
C TRP A 358 -9.19 -15.43 -20.10
N GLU A 359 -8.81 -16.39 -20.94
CA GLU A 359 -9.31 -17.77 -20.92
C GLU A 359 -8.16 -18.77 -20.98
N ASN A 360 -8.36 -19.92 -20.34
CA ASN A 360 -7.39 -21.01 -20.32
C ASN A 360 -7.38 -21.71 -21.69
N ALA A 361 -6.55 -21.22 -22.61
CA ALA A 361 -6.48 -21.72 -23.98
C ALA A 361 -6.19 -23.24 -24.06
N PRO A 362 -5.26 -23.81 -23.26
CA PRO A 362 -5.05 -25.26 -23.22
C PRO A 362 -6.32 -26.05 -22.87
N LEU A 363 -7.05 -25.62 -21.82
CA LEU A 363 -8.31 -26.27 -21.43
C LEU A 363 -9.38 -26.14 -22.52
N MET A 364 -9.52 -24.95 -23.10
CA MET A 364 -10.51 -24.70 -24.15
C MET A 364 -10.24 -25.54 -25.41
N GLU A 365 -8.96 -25.78 -25.73
CA GLU A 365 -8.57 -26.67 -26.82
C GLU A 365 -8.81 -28.15 -26.49
N ALA A 366 -8.50 -28.57 -25.26
CA ALA A 366 -8.73 -29.94 -24.80
C ALA A 366 -10.23 -30.30 -24.85
N VAL A 367 -11.10 -29.45 -24.29
CA VAL A 367 -12.56 -29.61 -24.35
C VAL A 367 -13.06 -29.60 -25.81
N ARG A 368 -12.48 -28.78 -26.69
CA ARG A 368 -12.82 -28.78 -28.12
C ARG A 368 -12.49 -30.10 -28.81
N LYS A 369 -11.43 -30.77 -28.37
CA LYS A 369 -11.05 -32.13 -28.83
C LYS A 369 -11.89 -33.24 -28.19
N GLY A 370 -12.79 -32.89 -27.26
CA GLY A 370 -13.66 -33.83 -26.56
C GLY A 370 -13.02 -34.50 -25.35
N ASP A 371 -11.90 -33.98 -24.85
CA ASP A 371 -11.22 -34.51 -23.67
C ASP A 371 -10.88 -33.39 -22.67
N PRO A 372 -11.63 -33.25 -21.56
CA PRO A 372 -12.84 -34.00 -21.22
C PRO A 372 -14.04 -33.59 -22.10
N ALA A 373 -15.01 -34.49 -22.23
CA ALA A 373 -16.22 -34.25 -23.03
C ALA A 373 -17.07 -33.11 -22.48
N GLU A 374 -17.17 -33.03 -21.16
CA GLU A 374 -17.88 -31.96 -20.45
C GLU A 374 -17.12 -31.49 -19.21
N VAL A 375 -17.16 -30.18 -18.93
CA VAL A 375 -16.56 -29.55 -17.75
C VAL A 375 -17.59 -28.63 -17.09
N ALA A 376 -17.97 -28.93 -15.85
CA ALA A 376 -18.78 -28.02 -15.04
C ALA A 376 -17.92 -26.85 -14.55
N VAL A 377 -18.41 -25.62 -14.72
CA VAL A 377 -17.69 -24.40 -14.37
C VAL A 377 -18.52 -23.57 -13.42
N ASP A 378 -17.92 -23.22 -12.28
CA ASP A 378 -18.47 -22.27 -11.32
C ASP A 378 -17.99 -20.85 -11.65
N VAL A 379 -18.93 -19.91 -11.74
CA VAL A 379 -18.63 -18.49 -11.92
C VAL A 379 -18.68 -17.81 -10.57
N LEU A 380 -17.53 -17.39 -10.07
CA LEU A 380 -17.38 -16.73 -8.77
C LEU A 380 -17.21 -15.22 -8.96
N ASP A 381 -17.82 -14.45 -8.07
CA ASP A 381 -17.79 -12.99 -8.12
C ASP A 381 -17.22 -12.43 -6.80
N THR A 382 -16.28 -11.48 -6.92
CA THR A 382 -15.63 -10.82 -5.80
C THR A 382 -16.48 -9.65 -5.30
N ASN A 383 -16.83 -9.72 -4.02
CA ASN A 383 -17.56 -8.64 -3.38
C ASN A 383 -16.70 -7.37 -3.24
N ALA A 384 -17.31 -6.22 -3.55
CA ALA A 384 -16.74 -4.90 -3.29
C ALA A 384 -15.28 -4.73 -3.79
N ALA A 385 -14.99 -5.19 -5.01
CA ALA A 385 -13.64 -5.19 -5.59
C ALA A 385 -12.93 -3.83 -5.50
N TYR A 386 -13.61 -2.74 -5.91
CA TYR A 386 -13.06 -1.38 -5.82
C TYR A 386 -12.90 -0.88 -4.38
N CYS A 387 -13.81 -1.21 -3.47
CA CYS A 387 -13.64 -0.87 -2.05
C CYS A 387 -12.41 -1.57 -1.47
N SER A 388 -12.23 -2.86 -1.76
CA SER A 388 -11.04 -3.60 -1.34
C SER A 388 -9.75 -3.04 -1.95
N ALA A 389 -9.81 -2.56 -3.20
CA ALA A 389 -8.68 -1.96 -3.91
C ALA A 389 -8.22 -0.60 -3.36
N LEU A 390 -9.03 0.08 -2.54
CA LEU A 390 -8.59 1.30 -1.83
C LEU A 390 -7.44 1.01 -0.86
N LYS A 391 -7.27 -0.24 -0.43
CA LYS A 391 -6.06 -0.68 0.27
C LYS A 391 -4.94 -0.93 -0.74
N THR A 392 -4.22 0.13 -1.09
CA THR A 392 -3.11 0.08 -2.05
C THR A 392 -2.07 1.15 -1.74
N HIS A 393 -0.86 0.99 -2.27
CA HIS A 393 0.25 1.91 -2.06
C HIS A 393 0.11 3.13 -2.98
N LEU A 394 -0.35 4.25 -2.42
CA LEU A 394 -0.54 5.48 -3.18
C LEU A 394 0.64 6.44 -3.01
N PRO A 395 1.10 7.10 -4.09
CA PRO A 395 2.08 8.18 -3.99
C PRO A 395 1.50 9.38 -3.23
N ILE A 396 2.15 9.81 -2.15
CA ILE A 396 1.65 10.89 -1.29
C ILE A 396 2.01 12.29 -1.81
N GLY A 397 3.18 12.42 -2.43
CA GLY A 397 3.67 13.68 -3.02
C GLY A 397 3.68 13.67 -4.55
N SER A 398 4.21 14.74 -5.14
CA SER A 398 4.43 14.86 -6.59
C SER A 398 5.37 13.77 -7.09
N LEU A 399 5.07 13.20 -8.27
CA LEU A 399 5.89 12.16 -8.87
C LEU A 399 7.20 12.78 -9.38
N VAL A 400 8.32 12.22 -8.93
CA VAL A 400 9.66 12.64 -9.36
C VAL A 400 10.19 11.63 -10.37
N HIS A 401 10.69 12.13 -11.50
CA HIS A 401 11.32 11.33 -12.54
C HIS A 401 12.69 10.82 -12.07
N ASP A 402 12.91 9.52 -12.22
CA ASP A 402 14.19 8.84 -12.07
C ASP A 402 14.53 8.17 -13.40
N PRO A 403 15.55 8.67 -14.12
CA PRO A 403 15.95 8.13 -15.43
C PRO A 403 16.72 6.81 -15.32
N ASN A 404 17.07 6.35 -14.12
CA ASN A 404 17.75 5.07 -13.92
C ASN A 404 16.76 3.95 -13.57
N GLY A 405 15.50 4.30 -13.29
CA GLY A 405 14.42 3.36 -13.03
C GLY A 405 14.61 2.52 -11.76
N GLY A 406 14.25 1.24 -11.85
CA GLY A 406 14.24 0.32 -10.72
C GLY A 406 12.94 0.33 -9.90
N PHE A 407 12.83 -0.67 -9.01
CA PHE A 407 11.67 -0.85 -8.13
C PHE A 407 12.06 -0.65 -6.66
N ASP A 408 11.45 0.36 -6.02
CA ASP A 408 11.53 0.58 -4.58
C ASP A 408 10.17 0.28 -3.92
N PRO A 409 10.08 -0.73 -3.01
CA PRO A 409 8.86 -1.06 -2.28
C PRO A 409 8.28 0.09 -1.45
N LYS A 410 9.07 1.11 -1.08
CA LYS A 410 8.64 2.29 -0.31
C LYS A 410 8.10 3.42 -1.19
N ARG A 411 8.18 3.28 -2.51
CA ARG A 411 7.73 4.27 -3.50
C ARG A 411 6.61 3.72 -4.36
N SER A 412 5.81 4.62 -4.93
CA SER A 412 4.72 4.28 -5.84
C SER A 412 4.54 5.39 -6.87
N GLY A 413 3.88 5.08 -7.97
CA GLY A 413 3.76 5.95 -9.12
C GLY A 413 3.69 5.15 -10.42
N ILE A 414 4.36 5.64 -11.45
CA ILE A 414 4.38 5.08 -12.80
C ILE A 414 5.79 4.62 -13.17
N TYR A 415 5.90 3.52 -13.91
CA TYR A 415 7.16 2.87 -14.25
C TYR A 415 7.19 2.54 -15.74
N LEU A 416 8.30 2.83 -16.41
CA LEU A 416 8.53 2.44 -17.80
C LEU A 416 9.32 1.14 -17.84
N LEU A 417 8.77 0.14 -18.52
CA LEU A 417 9.50 -1.04 -18.93
C LEU A 417 9.78 -0.92 -20.44
N PRO A 418 10.99 -1.17 -20.92
CA PRO A 418 11.33 -1.02 -22.34
C PRO A 418 10.66 -2.09 -23.20
N LYS A 419 10.24 -3.20 -22.58
CA LYS A 419 9.51 -4.29 -23.21
C LYS A 419 8.53 -4.89 -22.20
N ARG A 420 7.38 -5.32 -22.70
CA ARG A 420 6.45 -6.21 -22.00
C ARG A 420 7.16 -7.47 -21.46
N PRO A 421 7.02 -7.82 -20.17
CA PRO A 421 7.49 -9.10 -19.65
C PRO A 421 6.87 -10.28 -20.39
N THR A 422 7.65 -11.34 -20.60
CA THR A 422 7.17 -12.60 -21.15
C THR A 422 6.39 -13.35 -20.06
N TRP A 423 5.26 -13.94 -20.43
CA TRP A 423 4.46 -14.77 -19.55
C TRP A 423 4.29 -16.17 -20.14
N GLU A 424 4.90 -17.17 -19.49
CA GLU A 424 4.99 -18.55 -20.01
C GLU A 424 4.04 -19.52 -19.30
N HIS A 425 3.05 -19.01 -18.58
CA HIS A 425 2.09 -19.82 -17.81
C HIS A 425 0.72 -19.82 -18.50
N PRO A 426 0.46 -20.71 -19.47
CA PRO A 426 -0.79 -20.69 -20.25
C PRO A 426 -2.02 -21.12 -19.45
N THR A 427 -1.84 -21.69 -18.26
CA THR A 427 -2.91 -22.08 -17.32
C THR A 427 -3.24 -20.99 -16.29
N LEU A 428 -2.49 -19.88 -16.28
CA LEU A 428 -2.70 -18.75 -15.40
C LEU A 428 -2.84 -17.44 -16.19
N PRO A 429 -3.69 -16.51 -15.73
CA PRO A 429 -3.82 -15.22 -16.36
C PRO A 429 -2.51 -14.43 -16.26
N ASP A 430 -2.18 -13.70 -17.32
CA ASP A 430 -1.04 -12.81 -17.33
C ASP A 430 -1.28 -11.62 -16.37
N PRO A 431 -0.36 -11.31 -15.43
CA PRO A 431 -0.52 -10.24 -14.45
C PRO A 431 -0.70 -8.85 -15.09
N ILE A 432 -0.25 -8.63 -16.32
CA ILE A 432 -0.44 -7.36 -17.04
C ILE A 432 -1.61 -7.41 -18.05
N GLY A 433 -2.45 -8.45 -17.98
CA GLY A 433 -3.67 -8.57 -18.77
C GLY A 433 -3.43 -8.87 -20.25
N ASN A 434 -4.51 -8.74 -21.03
CA ASN A 434 -4.61 -9.25 -22.40
C ASN A 434 -4.18 -8.29 -23.51
N ARG A 435 -3.74 -7.08 -23.16
CA ARG A 435 -3.26 -6.12 -24.16
C ARG A 435 -1.92 -6.63 -24.70
N HIS A 436 -1.72 -6.52 -26.02
CA HIS A 436 -0.49 -6.97 -26.69
C HIS A 436 -0.08 -5.90 -27.70
N GLU A 437 0.67 -4.92 -27.22
CA GLU A 437 1.30 -3.89 -28.03
C GLU A 437 2.82 -4.08 -27.98
N SER A 438 3.48 -3.85 -29.11
CA SER A 438 4.94 -3.89 -29.19
C SER A 438 5.56 -2.61 -28.66
N GLY A 439 6.69 -2.73 -27.96
CA GLY A 439 7.49 -1.60 -27.50
C GLY A 439 7.42 -1.37 -25.99
N PRO A 440 7.82 -0.17 -25.54
CA PRO A 440 7.81 0.20 -24.13
C PRO A 440 6.38 0.23 -23.56
N VAL A 441 6.26 -0.11 -22.28
CA VAL A 441 4.99 -0.11 -21.55
C VAL A 441 5.10 0.71 -20.26
N LEU A 442 4.15 1.61 -20.06
CA LEU A 442 4.01 2.35 -18.80
C LEU A 442 3.08 1.59 -17.87
N LEU A 443 3.60 1.11 -16.74
CA LEU A 443 2.87 0.36 -15.73
C LEU A 443 2.68 1.21 -14.48
N ASP A 444 1.54 1.05 -13.82
CA ASP A 444 1.30 1.63 -12.51
C ASP A 444 1.94 0.78 -11.38
N GLY A 445 2.07 1.39 -10.19
CA GLY A 445 2.69 0.74 -9.04
C GLY A 445 2.00 -0.52 -8.54
N ALA A 446 0.68 -0.68 -8.68
CA ALA A 446 0.01 -1.92 -8.27
C ALA A 446 0.37 -3.08 -9.21
N THR A 447 0.44 -2.81 -10.51
CA THR A 447 0.86 -3.80 -11.53
C THR A 447 2.32 -4.20 -11.37
N VAL A 448 3.23 -3.24 -11.14
CA VAL A 448 4.65 -3.54 -10.89
C VAL A 448 4.84 -4.35 -9.60
N ARG A 449 4.08 -4.04 -8.54
CA ARG A 449 4.08 -4.84 -7.30
C ARG A 449 3.58 -6.26 -7.53
N LEU A 450 2.58 -6.45 -8.39
CA LEU A 450 2.11 -7.77 -8.79
C LEU A 450 3.19 -8.54 -9.55
N LEU A 451 3.88 -7.92 -10.51
CA LEU A 451 5.00 -8.54 -11.24
C LEU A 451 6.15 -8.92 -10.30
N ALA A 452 6.55 -8.02 -9.40
CA ALA A 452 7.57 -8.31 -8.38
C ALA A 452 7.16 -9.47 -7.46
N ARG A 453 5.87 -9.64 -7.19
CA ARG A 453 5.35 -10.81 -6.46
C ARG A 453 5.36 -12.07 -7.30
N CYS A 454 4.95 -12.02 -8.57
CA CYS A 454 5.04 -13.15 -9.50
C CYS A 454 6.48 -13.64 -9.62
N HIS A 455 7.45 -12.73 -9.65
CA HIS A 455 8.87 -13.07 -9.60
C HIS A 455 9.26 -13.84 -8.33
N LYS A 456 8.82 -13.38 -7.15
CA LYS A 456 9.04 -14.09 -5.88
C LYS A 456 8.37 -15.47 -5.82
N LEU A 457 7.32 -15.68 -6.61
CA LEU A 457 6.64 -16.96 -6.77
C LEU A 457 7.30 -17.86 -7.83
N GLY A 458 8.35 -17.40 -8.52
CA GLY A 458 9.03 -18.14 -9.58
C GLY A 458 8.25 -18.19 -10.90
N LEU A 459 7.28 -17.28 -11.11
CA LEU A 459 6.44 -17.28 -12.31
C LEU A 459 6.99 -16.40 -13.44
N THR A 460 7.87 -15.46 -13.15
CA THR A 460 8.45 -14.55 -14.14
C THR A 460 9.80 -14.02 -13.65
N ASP A 461 10.60 -13.49 -14.56
CA ASP A 461 11.75 -12.68 -14.19
C ASP A 461 11.33 -11.40 -13.46
N ALA A 462 12.28 -10.79 -12.75
CA ALA A 462 12.07 -9.50 -12.12
C ALA A 462 11.73 -8.43 -13.18
N PRO A 463 10.78 -7.52 -12.91
CA PRO A 463 10.42 -6.50 -13.88
C PRO A 463 11.61 -5.58 -14.16
N HIS A 464 12.04 -5.51 -15.43
CA HIS A 464 13.12 -4.64 -15.87
C HIS A 464 12.60 -3.22 -16.14
N ILE A 465 12.79 -2.33 -15.17
CA ILE A 465 12.31 -0.94 -15.19
C ILE A 465 13.45 -0.02 -15.60
N THR A 466 13.27 0.72 -16.68
CA THR A 466 14.28 1.67 -17.18
C THR A 466 14.06 3.09 -16.68
N GLU A 467 12.82 3.50 -16.44
CA GLU A 467 12.49 4.81 -15.89
C GLU A 467 11.35 4.71 -14.88
N ALA A 468 11.29 5.65 -13.94
CA ALA A 468 10.22 5.71 -12.96
C ALA A 468 9.80 7.16 -12.67
N TRP A 469 8.51 7.38 -12.45
CA TRP A 469 7.94 8.63 -11.93
C TRP A 469 7.24 8.29 -10.63
N THR A 470 7.93 8.49 -9.50
CA THR A 470 7.46 7.99 -8.20
C THR A 470 7.64 9.00 -7.08
N SER A 471 6.83 8.86 -6.03
CA SER A 471 7.03 9.55 -4.76
C SER A 471 6.92 8.56 -3.59
N GLY A 472 7.15 9.03 -2.36
CA GLY A 472 6.93 8.22 -1.16
C GLY A 472 5.51 7.64 -1.16
N ALA A 473 5.37 6.37 -0.79
CA ALA A 473 4.10 5.67 -0.85
C ALA A 473 3.50 5.44 0.53
N SER A 474 2.17 5.42 0.61
CA SER A 474 1.44 5.00 1.80
C SER A 474 0.28 4.06 1.41
N GLU A 475 0.19 2.93 2.11
CA GLU A 475 -1.00 2.06 2.08
C GLU A 475 -2.09 2.57 3.04
N GLY A 476 -1.71 3.39 4.03
CA GLY A 476 -2.62 3.90 5.06
C GLY A 476 -3.49 5.07 4.60
N LEU A 477 -3.20 5.65 3.43
CA LEU A 477 -3.82 6.90 2.97
C LEU A 477 -5.34 6.84 2.86
N LEU A 478 -5.87 5.74 2.31
CA LEU A 478 -7.31 5.51 2.17
C LEU A 478 -7.83 4.48 3.18
N GLU A 479 -6.99 3.96 4.07
CA GLU A 479 -7.35 2.80 4.87
C GLU A 479 -8.50 3.09 5.84
N LYS A 480 -8.52 4.28 6.46
CA LYS A 480 -9.63 4.66 7.34
C LYS A 480 -10.93 4.86 6.57
N PHE A 481 -10.88 5.59 5.45
CA PHE A 481 -12.01 5.75 4.52
C PHE A 481 -12.57 4.40 4.08
N ARG A 482 -11.69 3.49 3.65
CA ARG A 482 -12.04 2.12 3.26
C ARG A 482 -12.69 1.35 4.41
N ARG A 483 -12.15 1.42 5.63
CA ARG A 483 -12.69 0.69 6.80
C ARG A 483 -14.10 1.16 7.14
N VAL A 484 -14.37 2.47 7.08
CA VAL A 484 -15.72 3.00 7.30
C VAL A 484 -16.70 2.45 6.26
N LEU A 485 -16.36 2.53 4.97
CA LEU A 485 -17.20 2.02 3.89
C LEU A 485 -17.40 0.50 3.98
N THR A 486 -16.36 -0.24 4.38
CA THR A 486 -16.45 -1.68 4.60
C THR A 486 -17.43 -1.98 5.73
N GLN A 487 -17.27 -1.34 6.90
CA GLN A 487 -18.13 -1.56 8.05
C GLN A 487 -19.59 -1.16 7.77
N ALA A 488 -19.83 0.00 7.14
CA ALA A 488 -21.18 0.43 6.77
C ALA A 488 -21.86 -0.56 5.83
N ARG A 489 -21.12 -1.09 4.83
CA ARG A 489 -21.63 -2.12 3.93
C ARG A 489 -21.92 -3.43 4.65
N GLU A 490 -21.06 -3.85 5.57
CA GLU A 490 -21.24 -5.09 6.33
C GLU A 490 -22.48 -5.01 7.24
N ASN A 491 -22.65 -3.89 7.94
CA ASN A 491 -23.86 -3.63 8.73
C ASN A 491 -25.11 -3.65 7.85
N ALA A 492 -25.09 -2.95 6.71
CA ALA A 492 -26.21 -2.92 5.77
C ALA A 492 -26.59 -4.32 5.24
N ILE A 493 -25.62 -5.18 4.96
CA ILE A 493 -25.88 -6.56 4.54
C ILE A 493 -26.49 -7.38 5.67
N HIS A 494 -26.00 -7.22 6.89
CA HIS A 494 -26.52 -7.90 8.07
C HIS A 494 -27.96 -7.50 8.36
N ASP A 495 -28.26 -6.20 8.26
CA ASP A 495 -29.56 -5.63 8.61
C ASP A 495 -30.57 -5.67 7.45
N GLY A 496 -30.14 -6.09 6.25
CA GLY A 496 -30.98 -6.09 5.05
C GLY A 496 -31.26 -4.70 4.49
N ASP A 497 -30.47 -3.69 4.88
CA ASP A 497 -30.60 -2.31 4.42
C ASP A 497 -30.05 -2.14 2.99
N THR A 498 -30.94 -2.29 2.03
CA THR A 498 -30.59 -2.17 0.61
C THR A 498 -30.25 -0.74 0.18
N VAL A 499 -30.74 0.28 0.89
CA VAL A 499 -30.48 1.70 0.56
C VAL A 499 -29.06 2.06 0.94
N THR A 500 -28.63 1.73 2.17
CA THR A 500 -27.25 1.93 2.60
C THR A 500 -26.27 1.09 1.77
N GLU A 501 -26.60 -0.16 1.44
CA GLU A 501 -25.73 -0.98 0.58
C GLU A 501 -25.52 -0.34 -0.80
N LYS A 502 -26.60 0.11 -1.46
CA LYS A 502 -26.54 0.80 -2.76
C LYS A 502 -25.76 2.11 -2.66
N TYR A 503 -25.99 2.90 -1.61
CA TYR A 503 -25.33 4.18 -1.40
C TYR A 503 -23.83 4.04 -1.15
N VAL A 504 -23.42 3.18 -0.23
CA VAL A 504 -22.00 2.90 0.04
C VAL A 504 -21.29 2.38 -1.21
N LYS A 505 -21.97 1.53 -1.99
CA LYS A 505 -21.49 1.08 -3.30
C LYS A 505 -21.27 2.23 -4.27
N ALA A 506 -22.21 3.18 -4.34
CA ALA A 506 -22.07 4.36 -5.18
C ALA A 506 -20.87 5.22 -4.76
N ILE A 507 -20.62 5.39 -3.44
CA ILE A 507 -19.48 6.17 -2.93
C ILE A 507 -18.15 5.60 -3.44
N TYR A 508 -17.80 4.35 -3.14
CA TYR A 508 -16.48 3.84 -3.51
C TYR A 508 -16.33 3.68 -5.02
N ALA A 509 -17.40 3.34 -5.74
CA ALA A 509 -17.34 3.16 -7.20
C ALA A 509 -17.11 4.51 -7.90
N LYS A 510 -17.86 5.55 -7.49
CA LYS A 510 -17.71 6.89 -8.07
C LYS A 510 -16.41 7.54 -7.63
N PHE A 511 -15.97 7.38 -6.37
CA PHE A 511 -14.65 7.83 -5.91
C PHE A 511 -13.55 7.29 -6.82
N ALA A 512 -13.41 5.96 -6.93
CA ALA A 512 -12.36 5.34 -7.76
C ALA A 512 -12.40 5.76 -9.24
N SER A 513 -13.57 6.11 -9.78
CA SER A 513 -13.74 6.55 -11.17
C SER A 513 -13.51 8.05 -11.40
N THR A 514 -13.64 8.89 -10.37
CA THR A 514 -13.67 10.35 -10.50
C THR A 514 -12.47 11.07 -9.92
N ILE A 515 -11.65 10.40 -9.09
CA ILE A 515 -10.43 11.00 -8.54
C ILE A 515 -9.35 11.30 -9.60
N GLY A 516 -9.49 10.80 -10.84
CA GLY A 516 -8.52 11.05 -11.92
C GLY A 516 -8.72 12.41 -12.59
N GLU A 517 -9.04 12.41 -13.88
CA GLU A 517 -9.51 13.61 -14.58
C GLU A 517 -11.05 13.54 -14.67
N SER A 518 -11.76 14.32 -13.84
CA SER A 518 -13.22 14.39 -13.86
C SER A 518 -13.71 15.82 -13.79
N THR A 519 -14.79 16.12 -14.51
CA THR A 519 -15.54 17.38 -14.36
C THR A 519 -16.48 17.36 -13.15
N PHE A 520 -16.80 16.17 -12.64
CA PHE A 520 -17.74 15.98 -11.54
C PHE A 520 -17.07 16.06 -10.16
N ASN A 521 -15.79 15.73 -10.08
CA ASN A 521 -15.00 15.86 -8.85
C ASN A 521 -13.94 16.94 -9.05
N ARG A 522 -14.15 18.08 -8.40
CA ARG A 522 -13.25 19.24 -8.43
C ARG A 522 -12.48 19.40 -7.12
N ASP A 523 -12.54 18.39 -6.25
CA ASP A 523 -11.90 18.43 -4.93
C ASP A 523 -10.60 17.62 -4.94
N ILE A 524 -10.39 16.78 -5.96
CA ILE A 524 -9.15 16.02 -6.15
C ILE A 524 -8.91 15.69 -7.62
N ARG A 525 -7.65 15.75 -8.07
CA ARG A 525 -7.21 15.37 -9.41
C ARG A 525 -5.91 14.57 -9.37
N ARG A 526 -6.04 13.25 -9.20
CA ARG A 526 -4.97 12.25 -9.09
C ARG A 526 -5.17 11.10 -10.10
N PRO A 527 -4.88 11.33 -11.40
CA PRO A 527 -4.95 10.27 -12.41
C PRO A 527 -4.03 9.09 -12.11
N ASP A 528 -2.89 9.33 -11.47
CA ASP A 528 -1.99 8.29 -10.96
C ASP A 528 -2.67 7.39 -9.92
N TRP A 529 -3.39 7.96 -8.94
CA TRP A 529 -4.15 7.18 -7.96
C TRP A 529 -5.26 6.37 -8.61
N MET A 530 -5.97 6.97 -9.57
CA MET A 530 -7.03 6.29 -10.33
C MET A 530 -6.50 5.02 -11.01
N HIS A 531 -5.37 5.11 -11.72
CA HIS A 531 -4.76 3.95 -12.37
C HIS A 531 -4.30 2.90 -11.34
N ILE A 532 -3.64 3.31 -10.27
CA ILE A 532 -3.16 2.39 -9.21
C ILE A 532 -4.33 1.65 -8.55
N ILE A 533 -5.43 2.34 -8.20
CA ILE A 533 -6.61 1.72 -7.56
C ILE A 533 -7.31 0.75 -8.51
N ARG A 534 -7.44 1.09 -9.79
CA ARG A 534 -8.01 0.18 -10.80
C ARG A 534 -7.15 -1.07 -10.98
N SER A 535 -5.84 -0.89 -11.13
CA SER A 535 -4.88 -1.98 -11.23
C SER A 535 -4.79 -2.83 -9.98
N GLN A 536 -4.97 -2.25 -8.79
CA GLN A 536 -5.07 -3.01 -7.55
C GLN A 536 -6.29 -3.95 -7.55
N ALA A 537 -7.43 -3.53 -8.13
CA ALA A 537 -8.59 -4.41 -8.26
C ALA A 537 -8.29 -5.62 -9.17
N PHE A 538 -7.61 -5.40 -10.32
CA PHE A 538 -7.14 -6.48 -11.19
C PHE A 538 -6.13 -7.40 -10.49
N ALA A 539 -5.19 -6.84 -9.72
CA ALA A 539 -4.22 -7.61 -8.95
C ALA A 539 -4.87 -8.45 -7.85
N ASN A 540 -5.87 -7.90 -7.15
CA ASN A 540 -6.64 -8.63 -6.14
C ASN A 540 -7.35 -9.85 -6.74
N LEU A 541 -7.97 -9.69 -7.91
CA LEU A 541 -8.59 -10.81 -8.63
C LEU A 541 -7.55 -11.84 -9.09
N TRP A 542 -6.40 -11.39 -9.59
CA TRP A 542 -5.29 -12.28 -9.95
C TRP A 542 -4.81 -13.10 -8.75
N TYR A 543 -4.66 -12.50 -7.56
CA TYR A 543 -4.28 -13.24 -6.35
C TYR A 543 -5.30 -14.32 -5.98
N LYS A 544 -6.60 -14.09 -6.22
CA LYS A 544 -7.63 -15.12 -6.04
C LYS A 544 -7.48 -16.24 -7.08
N ALA A 545 -7.25 -15.92 -8.35
CA ALA A 545 -7.00 -16.91 -9.38
C ALA A 545 -5.76 -17.78 -9.03
N HIS A 546 -4.66 -17.16 -8.63
CA HIS A 546 -3.46 -17.88 -8.19
C HIS A 546 -3.70 -18.74 -6.96
N ARG A 547 -4.50 -18.28 -5.99
CA ARG A 547 -4.90 -19.07 -4.82
C ARG A 547 -5.72 -20.29 -5.23
N ALA A 548 -6.71 -20.12 -6.11
CA ALA A 548 -7.51 -21.21 -6.64
C ALA A 548 -6.61 -22.26 -7.33
N HIS A 549 -5.72 -21.79 -8.20
CA HIS A 549 -4.73 -22.63 -8.87
C HIS A 549 -3.83 -23.40 -7.89
N THR A 550 -3.28 -22.71 -6.90
CA THR A 550 -2.40 -23.34 -5.90
C THR A 550 -3.13 -24.38 -5.03
N ALA A 551 -4.44 -24.19 -4.83
CA ALA A 551 -5.27 -25.13 -4.09
C ALA A 551 -5.73 -26.34 -4.93
N GLY A 552 -5.40 -26.39 -6.23
CA GLY A 552 -5.74 -27.50 -7.13
C GLY A 552 -6.99 -27.26 -8.00
N LEU A 553 -7.62 -26.09 -7.91
CA LEU A 553 -8.66 -25.70 -8.86
C LEU A 553 -8.02 -25.27 -10.19
N THR A 554 -8.66 -25.63 -11.29
CA THR A 554 -8.30 -25.09 -12.61
C THR A 554 -9.00 -23.75 -12.83
N VAL A 555 -8.22 -22.71 -13.11
CA VAL A 555 -8.77 -21.41 -13.54
C VAL A 555 -9.19 -21.52 -15.00
N VAL A 556 -10.47 -21.26 -15.28
CA VAL A 556 -11.06 -21.39 -16.61
C VAL A 556 -11.03 -20.05 -17.34
N ARG A 557 -11.46 -18.99 -16.66
CA ARG A 557 -11.54 -17.61 -17.19
C ARG A 557 -11.32 -16.60 -16.06
N LEU A 558 -10.77 -15.45 -16.42
CA LEU A 558 -10.66 -14.29 -15.55
C LEU A 558 -11.17 -13.04 -16.30
N ARG A 559 -12.18 -12.36 -15.74
CA ARG A 559 -12.85 -11.24 -16.42
C ARG A 559 -13.04 -10.05 -15.49
N GLY A 560 -12.78 -8.86 -16.03
CA GLY A 560 -13.01 -7.62 -15.28
C GLY A 560 -12.19 -7.56 -14.00
N THR A 561 -12.79 -7.03 -12.94
CA THR A 561 -12.15 -6.87 -11.62
C THR A 561 -12.70 -7.82 -10.57
N ASP A 562 -13.76 -8.57 -10.88
CA ASP A 562 -14.53 -9.34 -9.91
C ASP A 562 -14.84 -10.79 -10.32
N GLU A 563 -14.80 -11.13 -11.61
CA GLU A 563 -15.30 -12.42 -12.12
C GLU A 563 -14.17 -13.46 -12.34
N LEU A 564 -14.25 -14.57 -11.59
CA LEU A 564 -13.31 -15.70 -11.61
C LEU A 564 -14.08 -16.98 -11.90
N HIS A 565 -13.71 -17.68 -12.98
CA HIS A 565 -14.31 -18.96 -13.34
C HIS A 565 -13.38 -20.09 -12.96
N VAL A 566 -13.89 -21.08 -12.23
CA VAL A 566 -13.11 -22.23 -11.76
C VAL A 566 -13.81 -23.54 -12.05
N THR A 567 -13.01 -24.60 -12.15
CA THR A 567 -13.44 -26.00 -12.21
C THR A 567 -12.42 -26.84 -11.45
N GLY A 568 -12.79 -28.04 -11.01
CA GLY A 568 -11.85 -28.98 -10.42
C GLY A 568 -12.56 -30.08 -9.63
N ASP A 569 -11.76 -31.01 -9.10
CA ASP A 569 -12.25 -32.16 -8.32
C ASP A 569 -12.63 -31.78 -6.89
N ILE A 570 -12.22 -30.58 -6.43
CA ILE A 570 -12.54 -30.05 -5.11
C ILE A 570 -13.57 -28.93 -5.23
N ASP A 571 -14.46 -28.81 -4.24
CA ASP A 571 -15.39 -27.67 -4.15
C ASP A 571 -14.61 -26.38 -3.91
N TRP A 572 -14.89 -25.33 -4.68
CA TRP A 572 -14.26 -24.02 -4.51
C TRP A 572 -14.45 -23.43 -3.11
N ARG A 573 -15.50 -23.86 -2.39
CA ARG A 573 -15.76 -23.47 -0.99
C ARG A 573 -14.69 -23.94 -0.02
N THR A 574 -13.88 -24.93 -0.41
CA THR A 574 -12.69 -25.33 0.36
C THR A 574 -11.57 -24.29 0.31
N VAL A 575 -11.59 -23.41 -0.71
CA VAL A 575 -10.58 -22.37 -0.96
C VAL A 575 -11.08 -20.99 -0.54
N PHE A 576 -12.37 -20.72 -0.72
CA PHE A 576 -13.00 -19.43 -0.40
C PHE A 576 -14.24 -19.61 0.46
N ALA A 577 -14.38 -18.78 1.49
CA ALA A 577 -15.64 -18.67 2.20
C ALA A 577 -16.72 -18.08 1.29
N GLU A 578 -17.88 -18.73 1.24
CA GLU A 578 -19.04 -18.23 0.51
C GLU A 578 -19.72 -17.10 1.28
N GLY A 579 -20.14 -16.05 0.57
CA GLY A 579 -20.99 -15.00 1.13
C GLY A 579 -20.82 -13.65 0.44
N ARG A 580 -21.26 -12.59 1.12
CA ARG A 580 -21.39 -11.23 0.56
C ARG A 580 -20.38 -10.22 1.14
N LEU A 581 -19.60 -10.62 2.14
CA LEU A 581 -18.56 -9.78 2.75
C LEU A 581 -17.36 -9.63 1.80
N ALA A 582 -16.55 -8.58 1.99
CA ALA A 582 -15.45 -8.25 1.07
C ALA A 582 -14.38 -9.37 0.93
N THR A 583 -14.20 -10.17 1.98
CA THR A 583 -13.26 -11.30 2.01
C THR A 583 -13.82 -12.58 1.41
N GLN A 584 -15.13 -12.65 1.21
CA GLN A 584 -15.85 -13.80 0.69
C GLN A 584 -16.02 -13.75 -0.83
N MET A 585 -16.41 -14.87 -1.42
CA MET A 585 -16.83 -14.97 -2.83
C MET A 585 -18.29 -15.44 -2.89
N LYS A 586 -19.00 -15.05 -3.94
CA LYS A 586 -20.36 -15.55 -4.20
C LYS A 586 -20.38 -16.35 -5.49
N LEU A 587 -21.15 -17.43 -5.51
CA LEU A 587 -21.50 -18.12 -6.74
C LEU A 587 -22.48 -17.23 -7.52
N LYS A 588 -22.11 -16.85 -8.74
CA LYS A 588 -22.88 -16.00 -9.63
C LYS A 588 -23.69 -16.82 -10.63
N ASP A 589 -23.08 -17.84 -11.20
CA ASP A 589 -23.67 -18.68 -12.23
C ASP A 589 -22.91 -20.02 -12.33
N GLN A 590 -23.49 -20.99 -13.02
CA GLN A 590 -22.86 -22.27 -13.36
C GLN A 590 -23.14 -22.60 -14.82
N TYR A 591 -22.12 -23.09 -15.53
CA TYR A 591 -22.30 -23.57 -16.90
C TYR A 591 -21.40 -24.75 -17.22
N THR A 592 -21.67 -25.41 -18.33
CA THR A 592 -20.90 -26.55 -18.81
C THR A 592 -20.15 -26.21 -20.09
N LEU A 593 -18.88 -26.60 -20.18
CA LEU A 593 -18.11 -26.57 -21.43
C LEU A 593 -18.15 -27.96 -22.09
N PRO A 594 -18.23 -28.06 -23.43
CA PRO A 594 -18.42 -26.95 -24.35
C PRO A 594 -19.83 -26.37 -24.18
N THR A 595 -19.94 -25.04 -24.10
CA THR A 595 -21.26 -24.39 -24.02
C THR A 595 -22.05 -24.78 -25.26
N SER A 596 -23.19 -25.45 -25.07
CA SER A 596 -24.07 -25.82 -26.17
C SER A 596 -24.43 -24.53 -26.92
N ARG A 597 -23.89 -24.37 -28.14
CA ARG A 597 -24.38 -23.31 -29.02
C ARG A 597 -25.85 -23.64 -29.23
N LYS A 598 -26.76 -22.82 -28.73
CA LYS A 598 -28.08 -22.73 -29.34
C LYS A 598 -27.81 -22.56 -30.84
N ARG A 599 -28.15 -23.58 -31.62
CA ARG A 599 -28.26 -23.46 -33.08
C ARG A 599 -29.30 -22.36 -33.30
N SER A 600 -28.84 -21.13 -33.51
CA SER A 600 -29.68 -20.11 -34.11
C SER A 600 -30.09 -20.65 -35.47
N ALA A 601 -31.38 -20.95 -35.59
CA ALA A 601 -32.04 -21.32 -36.84
C ALA A 601 -31.96 -20.19 -37.86
#